data_AF-A0A7W5AN88-F1
#
_entry.id   AF-A0A7W5AN88-F1
#
_cell.length_a   1.000
_cell.length_b   1.000
_cell.length_c   1.000
_cell.angle_alpha   90.00
_cell.angle_beta   90.00
_cell.angle_gamma   90.00
#
_symmetry.space_group_name_H-M   'P 1'
#
loop_
_entity.id
_entity.type
_entity.pdbx_description
1 polymer ?
#
loop_
_entity_poly.entity_id
_entity_poly.type
_entity_poly.pdbx_seq_one_letter_code
_entity_poly.pdbx_strand_id
1 'polypeptide(L)'
;MIGYVPVAEECGALVDAGLMGKAEAIVRIAVASDGGLTLLGAENALDQWQTLRARIANIQMSVEMGIAACEAQLREQGGNER
;
A
#
# COMPACT_ATOMS: atom_id res chain seq x y z
N MET A 1 -1.48 21.45 -11.80
CA MET A 1 -1.52 21.17 -10.35
C MET A 1 -1.41 19.66 -10.20
N ILE A 2 -0.30 19.16 -9.65
CA ILE A 2 -0.18 17.74 -9.28
C ILE A 2 -1.04 17.58 -8.02
N GLY A 3 -2.08 16.75 -8.05
CA GLY A 3 -2.94 16.56 -6.86
C GLY A 3 -2.16 15.99 -5.68
N TYR A 4 -2.70 16.11 -4.46
CA TYR A 4 -2.03 15.61 -3.24
C TYR A 4 -1.90 14.08 -3.19
N VAL A 5 -2.66 13.35 -4.01
CA VAL A 5 -2.69 11.88 -4.00
C VAL A 5 -1.31 11.26 -4.24
N PRO A 6 -0.59 11.54 -5.37
CA PRO A 6 0.78 11.07 -5.55
C PRO A 6 1.74 11.39 -4.39
N VAL A 7 1.58 12.56 -3.76
CA VAL A 7 2.42 12.97 -2.62
C VAL A 7 2.09 12.14 -1.38
N ALA A 8 0.82 11.82 -1.14
CA ALA A 8 0.42 10.93 -0.05
C ALA A 8 0.99 9.51 -0.25
N GLU A 9 1.06 9.02 -1.50
CA GLU A 9 1.67 7.71 -1.78
C GLU A 9 3.18 7.70 -1.52
N GLU A 10 3.90 8.71 -2.02
CA GLU A 10 5.34 8.86 -1.79
C GLU A 10 5.64 8.98 -0.29
N CYS A 11 4.93 9.86 0.41
CA CYS A 11 5.13 10.07 1.84
C CYS A 11 4.79 8.81 2.64
N GLY A 12 3.70 8.11 2.30
CA GLY A 12 3.35 6.84 2.91
C GLY A 12 4.44 5.78 2.76
N ALA A 13 4.98 5.63 1.54
CA ALA A 13 6.08 4.69 1.29
C ALA A 13 7.36 5.05 2.06
N LEU A 14 7.69 6.34 2.16
CA LEU A 14 8.87 6.81 2.91
C LEU A 14 8.73 6.61 4.42
N VAL A 15 7.52 6.83 4.96
CA VAL A 15 7.21 6.58 6.38
C VAL A 15 7.30 5.08 6.69
N ASP A 16 6.70 4.22 5.85
CA ASP A 16 6.78 2.77 6.03
C ASP A 16 8.22 2.24 5.96
N ALA A 17 9.06 2.85 5.12
CA ALA A 17 10.48 2.52 5.01
C ALA A 17 11.34 3.10 6.15
N GLY A 18 10.77 3.91 7.05
CA GLY A 18 11.50 4.60 8.12
C GLY A 18 12.44 5.71 7.63
N LEU A 19 12.26 6.18 6.39
CA LEU A 19 13.08 7.19 5.74
C LEU A 19 12.54 8.62 5.97
N MET A 20 11.31 8.75 6.46
CA MET A 20 10.64 10.02 6.75
C MET A 20 9.82 9.91 8.03
N GLY A 21 9.80 10.98 8.83
CA GLY A 21 8.94 11.05 10.01
C GLY A 21 7.47 11.30 9.65
N LYS A 22 6.53 10.67 10.37
CA LYS A 22 5.08 10.84 10.12
C LYS A 22 4.64 12.32 10.11
N ALA A 23 5.15 13.13 11.04
CA ALA A 23 4.83 14.55 11.11
C ALA A 23 5.29 15.34 9.88
N GLU A 24 6.46 15.00 9.33
CA GLU A 24 6.99 15.60 8.11
C GLU A 24 6.12 15.24 6.89
N ALA A 25 5.73 13.97 6.77
CA ALA A 25 4.83 13.48 5.75
C ALA A 25 3.48 14.23 5.75
N ILE A 26 2.88 14.41 6.94
CA ILE A 26 1.60 15.13 7.11
C ILE A 26 1.70 16.56 6.59
N VAL A 27 2.77 17.28 6.96
CA VAL A 27 2.98 18.66 6.51
C VAL A 27 3.17 18.71 4.98
N ARG A 28 3.97 17.80 4.41
CA ARG A 28 4.15 17.71 2.96
C ARG A 28 2.84 17.49 2.20
N ILE A 29 2.00 16.58 2.68
CA ILE A 29 0.68 16.31 2.08
C ILE A 29 -0.24 17.52 2.18
N ALA A 30 -0.28 18.18 3.34
CA ALA A 30 -1.09 19.38 3.53
C ALA A 30 -0.65 20.52 2.60
N VAL A 31 0.66 20.75 2.45
CA VAL A 31 1.20 21.75 1.51
C VAL A 31 0.88 21.37 0.06
N ALA A 32 1.05 20.11 -0.32
CA ALA A 32 0.75 19.62 -1.66
C ALA A 32 -0.75 19.71 -2.01
N SER A 33 -1.62 19.79 -1.00
CA SER A 33 -3.05 19.98 -1.21
C SER A 33 -3.45 21.41 -1.58
N ASP A 34 -2.52 22.37 -1.53
CA ASP A 34 -2.75 23.79 -1.86
C ASP A 34 -3.97 24.39 -1.11
N GLY A 35 -4.08 24.06 0.18
CA GLY A 35 -5.19 24.47 1.04
C GLY A 35 -6.42 23.54 1.03
N GLY A 36 -6.39 22.46 0.24
CA GLY A 36 -7.47 21.47 0.17
C GLY A 36 -7.58 20.55 1.41
N LEU A 37 -6.51 20.41 2.19
CA LEU A 37 -6.47 19.60 3.41
C LEU A 37 -5.95 20.41 4.60
N THR A 38 -6.58 20.19 5.75
CA THR A 38 -5.98 20.54 7.06
C THR A 38 -4.90 19.53 7.42
N LEU A 39 -4.07 19.80 8.45
CA LEU A 39 -3.11 18.82 8.96
C LEU A 39 -3.80 17.50 9.39
N LEU A 40 -4.97 17.59 10.03
CA LEU A 40 -5.77 16.42 10.38
C LEU A 40 -6.28 15.67 9.13
N GLY A 41 -6.69 16.41 8.09
CA GLY A 41 -7.08 15.81 6.80
C GLY A 41 -5.92 15.09 6.12
N ALA A 42 -4.72 15.68 6.16
CA ALA A 42 -3.50 15.09 5.63
C ALA A 42 -3.06 13.84 6.42
N GLU A 43 -3.18 13.86 7.75
CA GLU A 43 -2.95 12.68 8.59
C GLU A 43 -3.92 11.55 8.24
N ASN A 44 -5.21 11.84 8.15
CA ASN A 44 -6.20 10.84 7.75
C ASN A 44 -5.93 10.26 6.36
N ALA A 45 -5.50 11.09 5.41
CA ALA A 45 -5.15 10.64 4.06
C ALA A 45 -3.94 9.68 4.09
N LEU A 46 -2.91 10.01 4.87
CA LEU A 46 -1.72 9.17 5.05
C LEU A 46 -2.09 7.82 5.67
N ASP A 47 -2.85 7.83 6.77
CA ASP A 47 -3.25 6.62 7.50
C ASP A 47 -4.16 5.71 6.65
N GLN A 48 -5.08 6.31 5.88
CA GLN A 48 -5.92 5.58 4.94
C GLN A 48 -5.09 4.91 3.84
N TRP A 49 -4.12 5.64 3.27
CA TRP A 49 -3.23 5.07 2.26
C TRP A 49 -2.45 3.87 2.81
N GLN A 50 -1.84 4.00 4.00
CA GLN A 50 -1.07 2.91 4.62
C GLN A 50 -1.94 1.69 4.90
N THR A 51 -3.17 1.92 5.39
CA THR A 51 -4.15 0.84 5.63
C THR A 51 -4.53 0.12 4.34
N LEU A 52 -4.81 0.87 3.26
CA LEU A 52 -5.16 0.28 1.96
C LEU A 52 -3.97 -0.45 1.35
N ARG A 53 -2.76 0.10 1.48
CA ARG A 53 -1.53 -0.52 0.97
C ARG A 53 -1.28 -1.88 1.63
N ALA A 54 -1.41 -1.96 2.95
CA ALA A 54 -1.29 -3.21 3.70
C ALA A 54 -2.35 -4.24 3.25
N ARG A 55 -3.60 -3.81 3.02
CA ARG A 55 -4.66 -4.69 2.51
C ARG A 55 -4.34 -5.22 1.11
N ILE A 56 -3.84 -4.38 0.21
CA ILE A 56 -3.44 -4.79 -1.14
C ILE A 56 -2.31 -5.83 -1.06
N ALA A 57 -1.29 -5.59 -0.22
CA ALA A 57 -0.19 -6.54 -0.03
C ALA A 57 -0.68 -7.91 0.46
N ASN A 58 -1.62 -7.93 1.41
CA ASN A 58 -2.22 -9.17 1.91
C ASN A 58 -3.02 -9.92 0.84
N ILE A 59 -3.76 -9.20 -0.01
CA ILE A 59 -4.49 -9.81 -1.14
C ILE A 59 -3.50 -10.43 -2.13
N GLN A 60 -2.45 -9.69 -2.50
CA GLN A 60 -1.41 -10.17 -3.42
C GLN A 60 -0.75 -11.46 -2.89
N MET A 61 -0.33 -11.47 -1.62
CA MET A 61 0.23 -12.66 -0.99
C MET A 61 -0.75 -13.85 -0.99
N SER A 62 -2.03 -13.59 -0.70
CA SER A 62 -3.06 -14.64 -0.68
C SER A 62 -3.29 -15.24 -2.07
N VAL A 63 -3.23 -14.41 -3.12
CA VAL A 63 -3.32 -14.85 -4.52
C VAL A 63 -2.11 -15.71 -4.90
N GLU A 64 -0.89 -15.27 -4.55
CA GLU A 64 0.33 -16.03 -4.81
C GLU A 64 0.31 -17.40 -4.12
N MET A 65 -0.11 -17.46 -2.86
CA MET A 65 -0.28 -18.72 -2.13
C MET A 65 -1.32 -19.63 -2.76
N GLY A 66 -2.46 -19.07 -3.19
CA GLY A 66 -3.52 -19.83 -3.87
C GLY A 66 -3.04 -20.44 -5.19
N ILE A 67 -2.32 -19.65 -6.01
CA ILE A 67 -1.72 -20.13 -7.26
C ILE A 67 -0.74 -21.26 -6.98
N ALA A 68 0.17 -21.09 -6.01
CA ALA A 68 1.14 -22.12 -5.64
C ALA A 68 0.47 -23.43 -5.18
N ALA A 69 -0.63 -23.33 -4.42
CA ALA A 69 -1.41 -24.49 -3.98
C ALA A 69 -2.06 -25.23 -5.15
N CYS A 70 -2.68 -24.50 -6.09
CA CYS A 70 -3.25 -25.10 -7.30
C CYS A 70 -2.18 -25.78 -8.17
N GLU A 71 -1.02 -25.16 -8.35
CA GLU A 71 0.10 -25.75 -9.08
C GLU A 71 0.62 -27.04 -8.42
N ALA A 72 0.73 -27.06 -7.08
CA ALA A 72 1.13 -28.25 -6.35
C ALA A 72 0.14 -29.40 -6.56
N GLN A 73 -1.17 -29.12 -6.47
CA GLN A 73 -2.22 -30.11 -6.68
C GLN A 73 -2.21 -30.69 -8.10
N LEU A 74 -1.99 -29.85 -9.12
CA LEU A 74 -1.87 -30.30 -10.51
C LEU A 74 -0.65 -31.21 -10.73
N ARG A 75 0.48 -30.92 -10.08
CA ARG A 75 1.67 -31.78 -10.15
C ARG A 75 1.42 -33.15 -9.51
N GLU A 76 0.73 -33.19 -8.37
CA GLU A 76 0.37 -34.44 -7.69
C GLU A 76 -0.58 -35.29 -8.54
N GLN A 77 -1.61 -34.70 -9.14
CA GLN A 77 -2.56 -35.41 -10.00
C GLN A 77 -1.90 -35.97 -11.27
N GLY A 78 -1.07 -35.18 -11.95
CA GLY A 78 -0.35 -35.63 -13.15
C GLY A 78 0.74 -36.68 -12.88
N GLY A 79 1.20 -36.80 -11.62
CA GLY A 79 2.12 -37.84 -11.18
C GLY A 79 1.44 -39.17 -10.86
N ASN A 80 0.14 -39.17 -10.58
CA ASN A 80 -0.64 -40.34 -10.18
C ASN A 80 -1.25 -41.11 -11.38
N GLU A 81 -1.12 -40.57 -12.60
CA GLU A 81 -1.61 -41.14 -13.86
C GLU A 81 -0.51 -41.86 -14.67
N ARG A 82 0.68 -42.08 -14.08
CA ARG A 82 1.81 -42.83 -14.68
C ARG A 82 2.17 -44.05 -13.85
#